data_AF-A0A2V7KMS1-F1
#
_entry.id   AF-A0A2V7KMS1-F1
#
_cell.length_a   1.000
_cell.length_b   1.000
_cell.length_c   1.000
_cell.angle_alpha   90.00
_cell.angle_beta   90.00
_cell.angle_gamma   90.00
#
_symmetry.space_group_name_H-M   'P 1'
#
loop_
_entity.id
_entity.type
_entity.pdbx_description
1 polymer ?
#
loop_
_entity_poly.entity_id
_entity_poly.type
_entity_poly.pdbx_seq_one_letter_code
_entity_poly.pdbx_strand_id
1 'polypeptide(L)'
;MKPRFAVADALTALRFPLAVLFPVVRSPLWQLAIVAAAAASDVGDGLLARRHGSSRAGAVFDPIADKFFMVVAFVTIARRGLLAWYEVLGVLLRDILAVLGFLATWLLRRPVAVPARAGGKAVTIAQLLTLVAAIADWTYTRHLAWATAAIAVYALWDYGRTAAAGGAGGGARRKDSAQAVP
;
A
#
# COMPACT_ATOMS: atom_id res chain seq x y z
N MET A 1 18.49 28.54 7.47
CA MET A 1 17.41 27.80 8.16
C MET A 1 16.88 26.67 7.26
N LYS A 2 17.22 25.42 7.65
CA LYS A 2 16.70 24.06 7.33
C LYS A 2 16.32 23.65 5.88
N PRO A 3 17.20 22.89 5.16
CA PRO A 3 16.87 22.20 3.91
C PRO A 3 16.51 20.71 4.14
N ARG A 4 15.76 20.37 5.20
CA ARG A 4 15.48 18.96 5.56
C ARG A 4 14.13 18.44 5.04
N PHE A 5 13.24 19.33 4.63
CA PHE A 5 11.95 18.97 4.01
C PHE A 5 12.12 18.43 2.59
N ALA A 6 13.12 18.95 1.84
CA ALA A 6 13.42 18.50 0.49
C ALA A 6 13.91 17.04 0.42
N VAL A 7 14.46 16.47 1.50
CA VAL A 7 15.04 15.11 1.46
C VAL A 7 13.95 14.05 1.35
N ALA A 8 12.87 14.16 2.13
CA ALA A 8 11.74 13.22 2.05
C ALA A 8 10.98 13.35 0.71
N ASP A 9 10.81 14.58 0.24
CA ASP A 9 10.18 14.85 -1.05
C ASP A 9 11.07 14.35 -2.21
N ALA A 10 12.40 14.44 -2.09
CA ALA A 10 13.35 13.91 -3.08
C ALA A 10 13.39 12.37 -3.09
N LEU A 11 13.26 11.71 -1.94
CA LEU A 11 13.17 10.25 -1.85
C LEU A 11 11.86 9.72 -2.44
N THR A 12 10.74 10.43 -2.21
CA THR A 12 9.48 10.15 -2.89
C THR A 12 9.60 10.38 -4.41
N ALA A 13 10.23 11.47 -4.83
CA ALA A 13 10.48 11.77 -6.23
C ALA A 13 11.40 10.73 -6.90
N LEU A 14 12.34 10.12 -6.16
CA LEU A 14 13.25 9.07 -6.63
C LEU A 14 12.52 7.77 -6.97
N ARG A 15 11.39 7.47 -6.34
CA ARG A 15 10.63 6.24 -6.65
C ARG A 15 10.04 6.23 -8.06
N PHE A 16 9.69 7.40 -8.61
CA PHE A 16 9.20 7.49 -9.99
C PHE A 16 10.25 7.08 -11.04
N PRO A 17 11.47 7.64 -11.09
CA PRO A 17 12.49 7.19 -12.01
C PRO A 17 12.92 5.76 -11.71
N LEU A 18 12.95 5.30 -10.45
CA LEU A 18 13.20 3.88 -10.14
C LEU A 18 12.12 2.97 -10.73
N ALA A 19 10.83 3.34 -10.64
CA ALA A 19 9.74 2.62 -11.25
C ALA A 19 9.86 2.57 -12.78
N VAL A 20 10.21 3.69 -13.42
CA VAL A 20 10.42 3.77 -14.88
C VAL A 20 11.66 2.97 -15.32
N LEU A 21 12.71 2.94 -14.51
CA LEU A 21 13.95 2.21 -14.79
C LEU A 21 13.77 0.69 -14.62
N PHE A 22 12.92 0.27 -13.68
CA PHE A 22 12.68 -1.14 -13.35
C PHE A 22 12.37 -2.06 -14.56
N PRO A 23 11.47 -1.70 -15.52
CA PRO A 23 11.23 -2.50 -16.71
C PRO A 23 12.42 -2.58 -17.67
N VAL A 24 13.25 -1.53 -17.71
CA VAL A 24 14.42 -1.43 -18.61
C VAL A 24 15.54 -2.35 -18.14
N VAL A 25 15.70 -2.51 -16.81
CA VAL A 25 16.74 -3.35 -16.21
C VAL A 25 16.40 -4.83 -16.35
N ARG A 26 17.14 -5.56 -17.19
CA ARG A 26 16.91 -7.00 -17.40
C ARG A 26 17.57 -7.91 -16.35
N SER A 27 18.67 -7.46 -15.73
CA SER A 27 19.38 -8.27 -14.74
C SER A 27 18.58 -8.38 -13.43
N PRO A 28 18.28 -9.60 -12.95
CA PRO A 28 17.57 -9.82 -11.69
C PRO A 28 18.26 -9.15 -10.49
N LEU A 29 19.59 -9.18 -10.45
CA LEU A 29 20.38 -8.62 -9.35
C LEU A 29 20.20 -7.09 -9.25
N TRP A 30 20.16 -6.40 -10.39
CA TRP A 30 19.90 -4.96 -10.43
C TRP A 30 18.43 -4.63 -10.11
N GLN A 31 17.48 -5.47 -10.48
CA GLN A 31 16.08 -5.31 -10.10
C GLN A 31 15.88 -5.46 -8.59
N LEU A 32 16.54 -6.45 -7.97
CA LEU A 32 16.57 -6.60 -6.51
C LEU A 32 17.21 -5.39 -5.84
N ALA A 33 18.30 -4.85 -6.40
CA ALA A 33 18.92 -3.63 -5.89
C ALA A 33 17.98 -2.42 -5.95
N ILE A 34 17.21 -2.25 -7.03
CA ILE A 34 16.21 -1.19 -7.15
C ILE A 34 15.10 -1.35 -6.10
N VAL A 35 14.58 -2.58 -5.93
CA VAL A 35 13.54 -2.87 -4.92
C VAL A 35 14.06 -2.61 -3.51
N ALA A 36 15.29 -3.06 -3.22
CA ALA A 36 15.94 -2.81 -1.94
C ALA A 36 16.15 -1.31 -1.68
N ALA A 37 16.59 -0.55 -2.70
CA ALA A 37 16.73 0.89 -2.61
C ALA A 37 15.39 1.60 -2.37
N ALA A 38 14.32 1.18 -3.06
CA ALA A 38 12.98 1.73 -2.87
C ALA A 38 12.43 1.43 -1.46
N ALA A 39 12.59 0.20 -0.97
CA ALA A 39 12.16 -0.20 0.37
C ALA A 39 12.98 0.50 1.47
N ALA A 40 14.30 0.65 1.29
CA ALA A 40 15.15 1.38 2.22
C ALA A 40 14.79 2.87 2.26
N SER A 41 14.42 3.45 1.12
CA SER A 41 13.93 4.84 1.03
C SER A 41 12.65 5.03 1.84
N ASP A 42 11.71 4.08 1.79
CA ASP A 42 10.46 4.12 2.57
C ASP A 42 10.69 4.12 4.08
N VAL A 43 11.57 3.23 4.54
CA VAL A 43 11.93 3.15 5.97
C VAL A 43 12.65 4.42 6.41
N GLY A 44 13.51 4.97 5.54
CA GLY A 44 14.20 6.24 5.76
C GLY A 44 13.24 7.41 5.94
N ASP A 45 12.27 7.54 5.03
CA ASP A 45 11.23 8.58 5.05
C ASP A 45 10.35 8.45 6.29
N GLY A 46 9.93 7.23 6.64
CA GLY A 46 9.16 6.95 7.83
C GLY A 46 9.89 7.29 9.14
N LEU A 47 11.23 7.13 9.18
CA LEU A 47 12.04 7.48 10.35
C LEU A 47 12.30 8.98 10.44
N LEU A 48 12.55 9.64 9.30
CA LEU A 48 12.72 11.09 9.22
C LEU A 48 11.42 11.83 9.59
N ALA A 49 10.29 11.38 9.06
CA ALA A 49 8.97 11.94 9.32
C ALA A 49 8.59 11.87 10.80
N ARG A 50 8.92 10.76 11.50
CA ARG A 50 8.69 10.61 12.95
C ARG A 50 9.52 11.58 13.78
N ARG A 51 10.72 11.94 13.33
CA ARG A 51 11.63 12.81 14.08
C ARG A 51 11.44 14.30 13.77
N HIS A 52 10.96 14.66 12.58
CA HIS A 52 10.97 16.05 12.09
C HIS A 52 9.63 16.57 11.57
N GLY A 53 8.60 15.72 11.49
CA GLY A 53 7.31 16.06 10.89
C GLY A 53 7.32 15.89 9.36
N SER A 54 6.23 15.35 8.82
CA SER A 54 6.02 15.19 7.37
C SER A 54 5.41 16.45 6.76
N SER A 55 5.80 16.81 5.54
CA SER A 55 5.04 17.76 4.71
C SER A 55 3.64 17.17 4.42
N ARG A 56 2.60 18.02 4.38
CA ARG A 56 1.23 17.59 4.01
C ARG A 56 1.18 17.01 2.59
N ALA A 57 2.01 17.54 1.69
CA ALA A 57 2.12 17.05 0.32
C ALA A 57 2.85 15.70 0.30
N GLY A 58 4.05 15.61 0.87
CA GLY A 58 4.83 14.37 0.95
C GLY A 58 4.07 13.21 1.60
N ALA A 59 3.32 13.46 2.68
CA ALA A 59 2.50 12.43 3.34
C ALA A 59 1.45 11.78 2.44
N VAL A 60 0.98 12.48 1.40
CA VAL A 60 0.01 11.99 0.43
C VAL A 60 0.70 11.39 -0.78
N PHE A 61 1.78 12.03 -1.26
CA PHE A 61 2.53 11.56 -2.43
C PHE A 61 3.32 10.26 -2.16
N ASP A 62 3.80 10.05 -0.94
CA ASP A 62 4.58 8.88 -0.54
C ASP A 62 3.83 7.55 -0.79
N PRO A 63 2.60 7.33 -0.27
CA PRO A 63 1.84 6.11 -0.57
C PRO A 63 1.37 6.01 -2.03
N ILE A 64 1.32 7.11 -2.79
CA ILE A 64 1.03 7.09 -4.23
C ILE A 64 2.24 6.58 -5.02
N ALA A 65 3.42 7.11 -4.71
CA ALA A 65 4.67 6.72 -5.35
C ALA A 65 5.02 5.25 -5.07
N ASP A 66 4.80 4.79 -3.83
CA ASP A 66 4.98 3.38 -3.45
C ASP A 66 4.07 2.44 -4.26
N LYS A 67 2.76 2.74 -4.32
CA LYS A 67 1.81 1.97 -5.13
C LYS A 67 2.15 2.00 -6.61
N PHE A 68 2.56 3.16 -7.13
CA PHE A 68 2.97 3.27 -8.53
C PHE A 68 4.16 2.37 -8.83
N PHE A 69 5.19 2.39 -7.97
CA PHE A 69 6.35 1.51 -8.09
C PHE A 69 5.93 0.04 -8.06
N MET A 70 5.10 -0.38 -7.09
CA MET A 70 4.61 -1.75 -6.98
C MET A 70 3.85 -2.19 -8.24
N VAL A 71 2.92 -1.37 -8.74
CA VAL A 71 2.16 -1.69 -9.97
C VAL A 71 3.10 -1.87 -11.15
N VAL A 72 4.05 -0.95 -11.37
CA VAL A 72 5.00 -1.04 -12.48
C VAL A 72 5.89 -2.28 -12.34
N ALA A 73 6.34 -2.60 -11.12
CA ALA A 73 7.17 -3.76 -10.86
C ALA A 73 6.43 -5.07 -11.13
N PHE A 74 5.20 -5.23 -10.62
CA PHE A 74 4.39 -6.42 -10.89
C PHE A 74 3.99 -6.57 -12.37
N VAL A 75 3.64 -5.48 -13.05
CA VAL A 75 3.36 -5.50 -14.49
C VAL A 75 4.61 -5.93 -15.28
N THR A 76 5.79 -5.47 -14.87
CA THR A 76 7.06 -5.88 -15.49
C THR A 76 7.29 -7.38 -15.32
N ILE A 77 7.05 -7.92 -14.12
CA ILE A 77 7.22 -9.35 -13.82
C ILE A 77 6.20 -10.20 -14.61
N ALA A 78 4.95 -9.75 -14.71
CA ALA A 78 3.94 -10.42 -15.54
C ALA A 78 4.34 -10.46 -17.02
N ARG A 79 4.88 -9.36 -17.56
CA ARG A 79 5.37 -9.30 -18.95
C ARG A 79 6.57 -10.23 -19.20
N ARG A 80 7.32 -10.58 -18.17
CA ARG A 80 8.43 -11.54 -18.24
C ARG A 80 7.99 -13.00 -18.10
N GLY A 81 6.70 -13.26 -17.86
CA GLY A 81 6.15 -14.60 -17.72
C GLY A 81 6.44 -15.27 -16.36
N LEU A 82 7.03 -14.54 -15.42
CA LEU A 82 7.34 -15.04 -14.07
C LEU A 82 6.06 -15.23 -13.23
N LEU A 83 5.06 -14.37 -13.44
CA LEU A 83 3.73 -14.46 -12.86
C LEU A 83 2.69 -14.32 -13.96
N ALA A 84 1.56 -15.02 -13.83
CA ALA A 84 0.44 -14.82 -14.74
C ALA A 84 -0.27 -13.49 -14.44
N TRP A 85 -0.93 -12.92 -15.44
CA TRP A 85 -1.65 -11.64 -15.30
C TRP A 85 -2.74 -11.68 -14.22
N TYR A 86 -3.38 -12.85 -14.02
CA TYR A 86 -4.39 -13.04 -12.98
C TYR A 86 -3.80 -13.11 -11.57
N GLU A 87 -2.58 -13.62 -11.40
CA GLU A 87 -1.87 -13.64 -10.10
C GLU A 87 -1.50 -12.22 -9.70
N VAL A 88 -0.97 -11.44 -10.65
CA VAL A 88 -0.69 -10.02 -10.45
C VAL A 88 -1.98 -9.25 -10.14
N LEU A 89 -3.06 -9.51 -10.87
CA LEU A 89 -4.34 -8.86 -10.61
C LEU A 89 -4.85 -9.19 -9.21
N GLY A 90 -4.76 -10.45 -8.77
CA GLY A 90 -5.17 -10.86 -7.41
C GLY A 90 -4.38 -10.15 -6.31
N VAL A 91 -3.07 -9.99 -6.52
CA VAL A 91 -2.19 -9.28 -5.57
C VAL A 91 -2.48 -7.77 -5.54
N LEU A 92 -2.77 -7.16 -6.69
CA LEU A 92 -3.09 -5.72 -6.81
C LEU A 92 -4.56 -5.38 -6.48
N LEU A 93 -5.46 -6.38 -6.48
CA LEU A 93 -6.89 -6.20 -6.26
C LEU A 93 -7.17 -5.48 -4.94
N ARG A 94 -6.42 -5.81 -3.88
CA ARG A 94 -6.56 -5.14 -2.59
C ARG A 94 -6.25 -3.65 -2.67
N ASP A 95 -5.25 -3.24 -3.44
CA ASP A 95 -4.89 -1.83 -3.55
C ASP A 95 -5.96 -1.06 -4.33
N ILE A 96 -6.50 -1.68 -5.37
CA ILE A 96 -7.64 -1.17 -6.14
C ILE A 96 -8.84 -1.00 -5.22
N LEU A 97 -9.20 -2.03 -4.44
CA LEU A 97 -10.34 -1.99 -3.52
C LEU A 97 -10.14 -1.00 -2.38
N ALA A 98 -8.91 -0.83 -1.88
CA ALA A 98 -8.59 0.19 -0.88
C ALA A 98 -8.78 1.61 -1.44
N VAL A 99 -8.37 1.85 -2.69
CA VAL A 99 -8.57 3.15 -3.37
C VAL A 99 -10.05 3.40 -3.65
N LEU A 100 -10.79 2.39 -4.15
CA LEU A 100 -12.22 2.49 -4.41
C LEU A 100 -13.01 2.72 -3.11
N GLY A 101 -12.65 2.03 -2.03
CA GLY A 101 -13.26 2.23 -0.72
C GLY A 101 -13.02 3.64 -0.17
N PHE A 102 -11.80 4.17 -0.34
CA PHE A 102 -11.48 5.55 0.01
C PHE A 102 -12.26 6.56 -0.85
N LEU A 103 -12.37 6.32 -2.16
CA LEU A 103 -13.11 7.20 -3.08
C LEU A 103 -14.62 7.19 -2.76
N ALA A 104 -15.18 6.02 -2.45
CA ALA A 104 -16.58 5.88 -2.07
C ALA A 104 -16.89 6.65 -0.78
N THR A 105 -16.07 6.53 0.27
CA THR A 105 -16.29 7.27 1.52
C THR A 105 -16.15 8.78 1.33
N TRP A 106 -15.21 9.21 0.49
CA TRP A 106 -15.04 10.62 0.12
C TRP A 106 -16.28 11.16 -0.61
N LEU A 107 -16.79 10.44 -1.60
CA LEU A 107 -17.98 10.83 -2.37
C LEU A 107 -19.25 10.83 -1.50
N LEU A 108 -19.39 9.86 -0.62
CA LEU A 108 -20.54 9.71 0.28
C LEU A 108 -20.51 10.64 1.49
N ARG A 109 -19.43 11.42 1.70
CA ARG A 109 -19.19 12.30 2.86
C ARG A 109 -19.42 11.62 4.22
N ARG A 110 -19.38 10.29 4.27
CA ARG A 110 -19.48 9.52 5.51
C ARG A 110 -18.06 9.19 5.93
N PRO A 111 -17.56 9.76 7.05
CA PRO A 111 -16.28 9.39 7.59
C PRO A 111 -16.42 8.01 8.22
N VAL A 112 -16.42 6.97 7.39
CA VAL A 112 -16.03 5.65 7.86
C VAL A 112 -14.55 5.78 8.12
N ALA A 113 -14.19 5.93 9.39
CA ALA A 113 -12.82 5.87 9.84
C ALA A 113 -12.33 4.45 9.55
N VAL A 114 -11.88 4.20 8.32
CA VAL A 114 -11.24 2.94 7.93
C VAL A 114 -9.93 2.90 8.70
N PRO A 115 -9.79 2.08 9.76
CA PRO A 115 -8.55 2.01 10.51
C PRO A 115 -7.60 1.12 9.68
N ALA A 116 -7.07 1.69 8.61
CA ALA A 116 -6.31 1.00 7.57
C ALA A 116 -4.93 0.45 8.04
N ARG A 117 -4.64 0.47 9.36
CA ARG A 117 -3.25 0.48 9.85
C ARG A 117 -2.63 -0.88 10.15
N ALA A 118 -3.42 -1.93 10.44
CA ALA A 118 -2.89 -3.24 10.83
C ALA A 118 -2.80 -4.25 9.66
N GLY A 119 -3.95 -4.69 9.11
CA GLY A 119 -3.99 -5.62 7.97
C GLY A 119 -3.32 -5.12 6.69
N GLY A 120 -3.31 -3.80 6.46
CA GLY A 120 -2.68 -3.21 5.29
C GLY A 120 -1.17 -3.46 5.23
N LYS A 121 -0.46 -3.42 6.37
CA LYS A 121 0.99 -3.64 6.41
C LYS A 121 1.37 -5.08 6.10
N ALA A 122 0.60 -6.04 6.60
CA ALA A 122 0.84 -7.45 6.32
C ALA A 122 0.75 -7.74 4.81
N VAL A 123 -0.23 -7.14 4.13
CA VAL A 123 -0.37 -7.25 2.68
C VAL A 123 0.80 -6.58 1.96
N THR A 124 1.22 -5.38 2.35
CA THR A 124 2.36 -4.71 1.71
C THR A 124 3.67 -5.51 1.86
N ILE A 125 3.90 -6.11 3.04
CA ILE A 125 5.06 -6.97 3.28
C ILE A 125 4.97 -8.22 2.39
N ALA A 126 3.81 -8.86 2.33
CA ALA A 126 3.60 -10.05 1.49
C ALA A 126 3.76 -9.74 -0.01
N GLN A 127 3.30 -8.57 -0.47
CA GLN A 127 3.52 -8.05 -1.82
C GLN A 127 5.01 -7.87 -2.11
N LEU A 128 5.75 -7.20 -1.21
CA LEU A 128 7.18 -7.01 -1.36
C LEU A 128 7.95 -8.34 -1.41
N LEU A 129 7.60 -9.29 -0.53
CA LEU A 129 8.20 -10.62 -0.53
C LEU A 129 7.90 -11.39 -1.82
N THR A 130 6.67 -11.31 -2.32
CA THR A 130 6.28 -11.92 -3.60
C THR A 130 7.06 -11.31 -4.76
N LEU A 131 7.24 -9.98 -4.76
CA LEU A 131 8.02 -9.28 -5.77
C LEU A 131 9.48 -9.74 -5.76
N VAL A 132 10.11 -9.79 -4.59
CA VAL A 132 11.51 -10.25 -4.42
C VAL A 132 11.65 -11.71 -4.84
N ALA A 133 10.73 -12.59 -4.42
CA ALA A 133 10.71 -13.99 -4.79
C ALA A 133 10.60 -14.19 -6.31
N ALA A 134 9.74 -13.40 -6.96
CA ALA A 134 9.56 -13.44 -8.40
C ALA A 134 10.80 -12.98 -9.17
N ILE A 135 11.48 -11.93 -8.71
CA ILE A 135 12.74 -11.47 -9.33
C ILE A 135 13.86 -12.50 -9.12
N ALA A 136 13.89 -13.15 -7.95
CA ALA A 136 14.87 -14.19 -7.62
C ALA A 136 14.59 -15.54 -8.32
N ASP A 137 13.57 -15.61 -9.17
CA ASP A 137 13.13 -16.83 -9.86
C ASP A 137 12.88 -18.02 -8.91
N TRP A 138 12.32 -17.72 -7.73
CA TRP A 138 12.10 -18.76 -6.73
C TRP A 138 10.95 -19.68 -7.14
N THR A 139 11.15 -21.00 -7.06
CA THR A 139 10.16 -22.03 -7.42
C THR A 139 8.80 -21.85 -6.73
N TYR A 140 8.76 -21.29 -5.53
CA TYR A 140 7.53 -21.08 -4.76
C TYR A 140 6.86 -19.73 -4.98
N THR A 141 7.35 -18.90 -5.92
CA THR A 141 6.81 -17.55 -6.19
C THR A 141 5.30 -17.55 -6.42
N ARG A 142 4.76 -18.49 -7.19
CA ARG A 142 3.31 -18.58 -7.43
C ARG A 142 2.54 -18.84 -6.14
N HIS A 143 3.02 -19.76 -5.30
CA HIS A 143 2.41 -20.05 -4.00
C HIS A 143 2.42 -18.80 -3.10
N LEU A 144 3.51 -18.01 -3.11
CA LEU A 144 3.56 -16.73 -2.42
C LEU A 144 2.56 -15.70 -2.97
N ALA A 145 2.39 -15.64 -4.30
CA ALA A 145 1.41 -14.73 -4.91
C ALA A 145 -0.03 -15.09 -4.50
N TRP A 146 -0.38 -16.38 -4.52
CA TRP A 146 -1.67 -16.86 -4.05
C TRP A 146 -1.86 -16.65 -2.55
N ALA A 147 -0.84 -16.89 -1.73
CA ALA A 147 -0.87 -16.61 -0.30
C ALA A 147 -1.06 -15.11 -0.04
N THR A 148 -0.37 -14.25 -0.78
CA THR A 148 -0.52 -12.79 -0.70
C THR A 148 -1.92 -12.35 -1.07
N ALA A 149 -2.47 -12.88 -2.18
CA ALA A 149 -3.85 -12.62 -2.57
C ALA A 149 -4.85 -13.08 -1.49
N ALA A 150 -4.64 -14.25 -0.89
CA ALA A 150 -5.48 -14.75 0.19
C ALA A 150 -5.41 -13.86 1.45
N ILE A 151 -4.22 -13.43 1.86
CA ILE A 151 -4.02 -12.48 2.97
C ILE A 151 -4.70 -11.15 2.65
N ALA A 152 -4.62 -10.71 1.39
CA ALA A 152 -5.21 -9.46 0.94
C ALA A 152 -6.74 -9.49 0.97
N VAL A 153 -7.34 -10.60 0.53
CA VAL A 153 -8.79 -10.85 0.63
C VAL A 153 -9.23 -10.97 2.08
N TYR A 154 -8.48 -11.71 2.90
CA TYR A 154 -8.77 -11.86 4.33
C TYR A 154 -8.74 -10.52 5.05
N ALA A 155 -7.72 -9.70 4.80
CA ALA A 155 -7.62 -8.35 5.36
C ALA A 155 -8.83 -7.51 4.96
N LEU A 156 -9.21 -7.52 3.67
CA LEU A 156 -10.39 -6.79 3.19
C LEU A 156 -11.68 -7.24 3.88
N TRP A 157 -11.86 -8.54 4.03
CA TRP A 157 -13.02 -9.12 4.69
C TRP A 157 -13.07 -8.75 6.18
N ASP A 158 -11.95 -8.84 6.89
CA ASP A 158 -11.83 -8.42 8.29
C ASP A 158 -12.16 -6.92 8.45
N TYR A 159 -11.71 -6.09 7.52
CA TYR A 159 -12.08 -4.67 7.46
C TYR A 159 -13.57 -4.44 7.22
N GLY A 160 -14.17 -5.18 6.29
CA GLY A 160 -15.61 -5.11 6.04
C GLY A 160 -16.42 -5.42 7.31
N ARG A 161 -16.01 -6.43 8.06
CA ARG A 161 -16.66 -6.78 9.34
C ARG A 161 -16.48 -5.70 10.41
N THR A 162 -15.27 -5.17 10.59
CA THR A 162 -15.01 -4.14 11.61
C THR A 162 -15.71 -2.82 11.28
N ALA A 163 -15.81 -2.45 9.99
CA ALA A 163 -16.58 -1.30 9.56
C ALA A 163 -18.10 -1.47 9.81
N ALA A 164 -18.64 -2.66 9.54
CA ALA A 164 -20.04 -2.98 9.83
C ALA A 164 -20.35 -3.00 11.33
N ALA A 165 -19.45 -3.56 12.15
CA ALA A 165 -19.60 -3.62 13.60
C ALA A 165 -19.51 -2.23 14.27
N GLY A 166 -18.62 -1.35 13.78
CA GLY A 166 -18.51 0.04 14.28
C GLY A 166 -19.69 0.93 13.90
N GLY A 167 -20.39 0.64 12.80
CA GLY A 167 -21.61 1.35 12.38
C GLY A 167 -22.85 1.04 13.23
N ALA A 168 -22.91 -0.15 13.85
CA ALA A 168 -24.06 -0.58 14.65
C ALA A 168 -24.09 -0.01 16.08
N GLY A 169 -22.94 0.43 16.63
CA GLY A 169 -22.85 0.94 18.01
C GLY A 169 -23.02 2.45 18.19
N GLY A 170 -22.90 3.24 17.12
CA GLY A 170 -22.93 4.71 17.19
C GLY A 170 -24.32 5.35 17.11
N GLY A 171 -25.33 4.62 16.62
CA GLY A 171 -26.69 5.13 16.40
C GLY A 171 -27.57 5.13 17.66
N ALA A 172 -27.30 4.24 18.62
CA ALA A 172 -28.13 4.10 19.82
C ALA A 172 -27.81 5.15 20.90
N ARG A 173 -26.55 5.62 20.98
CA ARG A 173 -26.12 6.52 22.08
C ARG A 173 -26.42 8.00 21.87
N ARG A 174 -26.91 8.39 20.68
CA ARG A 174 -27.21 9.78 20.32
C ARG A 174 -28.70 10.15 20.45
N LYS A 175 -29.59 9.17 20.70
CA LYS A 175 -31.02 9.42 20.94
C LYS A 175 -31.32 9.70 22.41
N ASP A 176 -30.58 9.14 23.36
CA ASP A 176 -30.85 9.35 24.79
C ASP A 176 -30.38 10.71 25.32
N SER A 177 -29.42 11.36 24.67
CA SER A 177 -28.90 12.67 25.10
C SER A 177 -29.77 13.86 24.67
N ALA A 178 -30.79 13.63 23.83
CA ALA A 178 -31.68 14.67 23.33
C ALA A 178 -33.02 14.75 24.09
N GLN A 179 -33.26 13.87 25.07
CA GLN A 179 -34.47 13.86 25.90
C GLN A 179 -34.21 14.22 27.37
N ALA A 180 -32.98 14.61 27.72
CA ALA A 180 -32.60 14.98 29.08
C ALA A 180 -31.97 16.38 29.11
N VAL A 181 -32.77 17.39 28.78
CA VAL A 181 -32.55 18.77 29.27
C VAL A 181 -33.93 19.28 29.70
N PRO A 182 -34.07 19.76 30.95
CA PRO A 182 -35.35 19.90 31.67
C PRO A 182 -36.29 20.97 31.11
#